data_AF-A0A3D1EXQ5-F1
#
_entry.id   AF-A0A3D1EXQ5-F1
#
_cell.length_a   1.000
_cell.length_b   1.000
_cell.length_c   1.000
_cell.angle_alpha   90.00
_cell.angle_beta   90.00
_cell.angle_gamma   90.00
#
_symmetry.space_group_name_H-M   'P 1'
#
loop_
_entity.id
_entity.type
_entity.pdbx_description
1 polymer ?
#
loop_
_entity_poly.entity_id
_entity_poly.type
_entity_poly.pdbx_seq_one_letter_code
_entity_poly.pdbx_strand_id
1 'polypeptide(L)'
;MHQTPWQCPNCDEQVDGTLETCWQCGCSQNGDVDPDFVPKVYSKLVTNQDQAVCDQCGYMLRGLTEHRCPECGEEFDLVKGDTIPPPKLPDDHPIAKRRRKWLLVWVLSWLFASPLMSLMTILMWEYQFNETVCSLIIILCVFAIVVTPILFGLSLLPEHKDKRTISNANPQPISDD
;
A
#
# COMPACT_ATOMS: atom_id res chain seq x y z
N MET A 1 -23.98 27.38 13.77
CA MET A 1 -25.04 26.39 14.08
C MET A 1 -24.48 25.04 13.66
N HIS A 2 -24.15 24.16 14.61
CA HIS A 2 -23.70 22.80 14.29
C HIS A 2 -24.93 21.89 14.30
N GLN A 3 -25.23 21.26 13.17
CA GLN A 3 -26.28 20.24 13.08
C GLN A 3 -25.79 18.97 13.79
N THR A 4 -26.67 18.31 14.55
CA THR A 4 -26.32 17.06 15.25
C THR A 4 -26.12 15.93 14.23
N PRO A 5 -25.15 15.02 14.46
CA PRO A 5 -24.99 13.84 13.61
C PRO A 5 -26.28 13.02 13.61
N TRP A 6 -26.58 12.38 12.49
CA TRP A 6 -27.75 11.53 12.30
C TRP A 6 -27.33 10.10 11.96
N GLN A 7 -28.20 9.13 12.20
CA GLN A 7 -27.91 7.71 11.93
C GLN A 7 -28.63 7.28 10.65
N CYS A 8 -27.90 6.67 9.72
CA CYS A 8 -28.43 6.29 8.43
C CYS A 8 -29.44 5.12 8.55
N PRO A 9 -30.68 5.24 8.05
CA PRO A 9 -31.69 4.18 8.18
C PRO A 9 -31.42 2.94 7.31
N ASN A 10 -30.49 3.03 6.35
CA ASN A 10 -30.19 1.92 5.43
C ASN A 10 -28.94 1.11 5.84
N CYS A 11 -27.93 1.74 6.44
CA CYS A 11 -26.66 1.09 6.77
C CYS A 11 -26.19 1.29 8.23
N ASP A 12 -27.00 1.95 9.06
CA ASP A 12 -26.75 2.26 10.47
C ASP A 12 -25.50 3.11 10.77
N GLU A 13 -24.82 3.62 9.74
CA GLU A 13 -23.63 4.48 9.86
C GLU A 13 -24.00 5.86 10.47
N GLN A 14 -23.10 6.39 11.30
CA GLN A 14 -23.26 7.74 11.87
C GLN A 14 -22.74 8.79 10.88
N VAL A 15 -23.64 9.65 10.41
CA VAL A 15 -23.37 10.66 9.39
C VAL A 15 -23.32 12.05 10.05
N ASP A 16 -22.39 12.89 9.60
CA ASP A 16 -22.29 14.28 10.04
C ASP A 16 -23.60 15.04 9.71
N GLY A 17 -24.06 15.88 10.63
CA GLY A 17 -25.31 16.65 10.47
C GLY A 17 -25.30 17.57 9.25
N THR A 18 -24.12 17.95 8.76
CA THR A 18 -23.93 18.79 7.56
C THR A 18 -24.15 18.06 6.23
N LEU A 19 -24.25 16.72 6.24
CA LEU A 19 -24.45 15.91 5.05
C LEU A 19 -25.91 15.49 4.91
N GLU A 20 -26.50 15.78 3.76
CA GLU A 20 -27.87 15.38 3.42
C GLU A 20 -27.97 13.88 3.07
N THR A 21 -26.86 13.30 2.62
CA THR A 21 -26.77 11.92 2.11
C THR A 21 -25.66 11.15 2.83
N CYS A 22 -25.91 9.88 3.15
CA CYS A 22 -24.92 8.99 3.74
C CYS A 22 -23.77 8.73 2.76
N TRP A 23 -22.55 9.04 3.19
CA TRP A 23 -21.34 8.85 2.39
C TRP A 23 -21.03 7.38 2.06
N GLN A 24 -21.59 6.43 2.83
CA GLN A 24 -21.36 5.00 2.68
C GLN A 24 -22.35 4.35 1.71
N CYS A 25 -23.64 4.68 1.81
CA CYS A 25 -24.70 4.00 1.05
C CYS A 25 -25.49 4.89 0.08
N GLY A 26 -25.35 6.21 0.12
CA GLY A 26 -26.10 7.12 -0.76
C GLY A 26 -27.55 7.38 -0.34
N CYS A 27 -27.95 6.92 0.84
CA CYS A 27 -29.31 7.11 1.35
C CYS A 27 -29.44 8.45 2.12
N SER A 28 -30.56 9.16 1.93
CA SER A 28 -30.88 10.40 2.63
C SER A 28 -31.39 10.16 4.06
N GLN A 29 -31.58 11.23 4.82
CA GLN A 29 -32.20 11.17 6.16
C GLN A 29 -33.60 10.56 6.16
N ASN A 30 -34.32 10.65 5.03
CA ASN A 30 -35.69 10.13 4.90
C ASN A 30 -35.75 8.67 4.42
N GLY A 31 -34.60 8.05 4.13
CA GLY A 31 -34.57 6.70 3.56
C GLY A 31 -34.56 6.65 2.03
N ASP A 32 -34.66 7.80 1.35
CA ASP A 32 -34.63 7.85 -0.11
C ASP A 32 -33.21 7.61 -0.63
N VAL A 33 -33.05 6.68 -1.58
CA VAL A 33 -31.76 6.40 -2.23
C VAL A 33 -31.63 7.29 -3.45
N ASP A 34 -30.53 8.05 -3.52
CA ASP A 34 -30.21 8.85 -4.70
C ASP A 34 -29.77 7.92 -5.86
N PRO A 35 -30.50 7.89 -7.00
CA PRO A 35 -30.17 7.02 -8.13
C PRO A 35 -28.84 7.40 -8.82
N ASP A 36 -28.35 8.63 -8.64
CA ASP A 36 -27.10 9.09 -9.24
C ASP A 36 -25.88 8.83 -8.32
N PHE A 37 -26.12 8.41 -7.07
CA PHE A 37 -25.04 8.09 -6.14
C PHE A 37 -24.44 6.73 -6.47
N VAL A 38 -23.23 6.73 -7.04
CA VAL A 38 -22.42 5.51 -7.23
C VAL A 38 -21.54 5.32 -5.99
N PRO A 39 -21.80 4.34 -5.11
CA PRO A 39 -20.99 4.14 -3.91
C PRO A 39 -19.53 3.86 -4.29
N LYS A 40 -18.58 4.48 -3.58
CA LYS A 40 -17.13 4.31 -3.84
C LYS A 40 -16.68 2.84 -3.80
N VAL A 41 -17.42 1.97 -3.12
CA VAL A 41 -17.17 0.51 -3.08
C VAL A 41 -17.17 -0.10 -4.49
N TYR A 42 -18.01 0.40 -5.42
CA TYR A 42 -18.09 -0.13 -6.79
C TYR A 42 -16.89 0.22 -7.67
N SER A 43 -16.15 1.29 -7.35
CA SER A 43 -14.94 1.67 -8.12
C SER A 43 -13.79 0.65 -8.01
N LYS A 44 -13.78 -0.16 -6.94
CA LYS A 44 -12.72 -1.16 -6.71
C LYS A 44 -13.04 -2.55 -7.28
N LEU A 45 -14.30 -2.82 -7.58
CA LEU A 45 -14.71 -4.08 -8.24
C LEU A 45 -14.72 -3.97 -9.76
N VAL A 46 -14.91 -2.76 -10.31
CA VAL A 46 -14.87 -2.52 -11.77
C VAL A 46 -13.42 -2.49 -12.32
N THR A 47 -12.41 -2.35 -11.47
CA THR A 47 -11.00 -2.32 -11.91
C THR A 47 -10.38 -3.69 -12.23
N ASN A 48 -11.15 -4.78 -12.15
CA ASN A 48 -10.71 -6.12 -12.58
C ASN A 48 -11.40 -6.63 -13.86
N GLN A 49 -12.18 -5.77 -14.55
CA GLN A 49 -12.62 -6.10 -15.92
C GLN A 49 -11.50 -5.92 -16.96
N ASP A 50 -10.46 -5.13 -16.65
CA ASP A 50 -9.32 -4.93 -17.54
C ASP A 50 -8.43 -6.17 -17.69
N GLN A 51 -8.63 -7.22 -16.89
CA GLN A 51 -7.85 -8.47 -16.92
C GLN A 51 -8.71 -9.74 -17.05
N ALA A 52 -9.99 -9.61 -17.42
CA ALA A 52 -10.81 -10.79 -17.67
C ALA A 52 -10.26 -11.59 -18.85
N VAL A 53 -9.92 -12.86 -18.63
CA VAL A 53 -9.51 -13.82 -19.65
C VAL A 53 -10.55 -14.94 -19.72
N CYS A 54 -10.79 -15.47 -20.91
CA CYS A 54 -11.68 -16.62 -21.08
C CYS A 54 -11.07 -17.87 -20.41
N ASP A 55 -11.82 -18.55 -19.55
CA ASP A 55 -11.34 -19.75 -18.84
C ASP A 55 -11.04 -20.93 -19.78
N GLN A 56 -11.63 -20.95 -20.99
CA GLN A 56 -11.44 -22.04 -21.95
C GLN A 56 -10.20 -21.84 -22.84
N CYS A 57 -10.01 -20.63 -23.39
CA CYS A 57 -8.99 -20.36 -24.40
C CYS A 57 -7.92 -19.35 -23.97
N GLY A 58 -8.10 -18.66 -22.85
CA GLY A 58 -7.17 -17.63 -22.35
C GLY A 58 -7.24 -16.30 -23.10
N TYR A 59 -8.19 -16.11 -24.03
CA TYR A 59 -8.36 -14.85 -24.76
C TYR A 59 -8.74 -13.71 -23.82
N MET A 60 -8.13 -12.53 -24.00
CA MET A 60 -8.44 -11.34 -23.21
C MET A 60 -9.79 -10.77 -23.60
N LEU A 61 -10.76 -10.79 -22.69
CA LEU A 61 -12.15 -10.35 -22.91
C LEU A 61 -12.31 -8.82 -22.81
N ARG A 62 -11.22 -8.06 -23.01
CA ARG A 62 -11.21 -6.62 -22.82
C ARG A 62 -11.86 -5.90 -23.99
N GLY A 63 -12.84 -5.03 -23.70
CA GLY A 63 -13.46 -4.15 -24.70
C GLY A 63 -14.48 -4.83 -25.61
N LEU A 64 -14.90 -6.05 -25.29
CA LEU A 64 -15.99 -6.71 -26.02
C LEU A 64 -17.34 -6.23 -25.49
N THR A 65 -18.22 -5.88 -26.42
CA THR A 65 -19.61 -5.51 -26.13
C THR A 65 -20.53 -6.72 -26.00
N GLU A 66 -20.06 -7.89 -26.42
CA GLU A 66 -20.82 -9.14 -26.43
C GLU A 66 -20.34 -10.10 -25.33
N HIS A 67 -21.27 -10.86 -24.74
CA HIS A 67 -21.01 -11.84 -23.67
C HIS A 67 -20.49 -13.19 -24.18
N ARG A 68 -19.86 -13.25 -25.35
CA ARG A 68 -19.28 -14.48 -25.93
C ARG A 68 -17.84 -14.28 -26.33
N CYS A 69 -17.01 -15.30 -26.11
CA CYS A 69 -15.62 -15.26 -26.55
C CYS A 69 -15.54 -15.43 -28.08
N PRO A 70 -14.80 -14.58 -28.80
CA PRO A 70 -14.69 -14.65 -30.26
C PRO A 70 -13.87 -15.85 -30.75
N GLU A 71 -12.98 -16.38 -29.89
CA GLU A 71 -12.11 -17.50 -30.22
C GLU A 71 -12.81 -18.85 -29.99
N CYS A 72 -13.49 -19.03 -28.85
CA CYS A 72 -14.07 -20.32 -28.48
C CYS A 72 -15.61 -20.37 -28.54
N GLY A 73 -16.30 -19.23 -28.65
CA GLY A 73 -17.76 -19.14 -28.69
C GLY A 73 -18.46 -19.31 -27.34
N GLU A 74 -17.72 -19.59 -26.27
CA GLU A 74 -18.28 -19.81 -24.93
C GLU A 74 -18.91 -18.51 -24.39
N GLU A 75 -20.09 -18.66 -23.78
CA GLU A 75 -20.82 -17.57 -23.15
C GLU A 75 -20.30 -17.37 -21.73
N PHE A 76 -19.91 -16.14 -21.38
CA PHE A 76 -19.39 -15.83 -20.05
C PHE A 76 -20.35 -14.88 -19.31
N ASP A 77 -20.71 -15.26 -18.09
CA ASP A 77 -21.69 -14.53 -17.29
C ASP A 77 -20.98 -13.47 -16.43
N LEU A 78 -21.03 -12.21 -16.85
CA LEU A 78 -20.42 -11.09 -16.11
C LEU A 78 -21.11 -10.84 -14.76
N VAL A 79 -22.33 -11.36 -14.56
CA VAL A 79 -23.15 -11.12 -13.37
C VAL A 79 -22.86 -12.13 -12.27
N LYS A 80 -22.25 -13.27 -12.62
CA LYS A 80 -21.88 -14.31 -11.65
C LYS A 80 -20.56 -13.96 -10.96
N GLY A 81 -20.57 -12.84 -10.25
CA GLY A 81 -19.60 -12.49 -9.22
C GLY A 81 -19.73 -13.40 -7.98
N ASP A 82 -19.89 -14.71 -8.20
CA ASP A 82 -19.97 -15.69 -7.14
C ASP A 82 -18.58 -15.88 -6.57
N THR A 83 -18.27 -15.06 -5.55
CA THR A 83 -17.16 -15.26 -4.62
C THR A 83 -15.85 -15.57 -5.34
N ILE A 84 -15.22 -14.55 -5.93
CA ILE A 84 -13.76 -14.57 -5.98
C ILE A 84 -13.35 -14.58 -4.50
N PRO A 85 -12.84 -15.71 -3.94
CA PRO A 85 -12.28 -15.66 -2.59
C PRO A 85 -11.25 -14.53 -2.61
N PRO A 86 -11.16 -13.70 -1.55
CA PRO A 86 -10.23 -12.58 -1.53
C PRO A 86 -8.89 -13.08 -2.07
N PRO A 87 -8.33 -12.43 -3.11
CA PRO A 87 -7.18 -12.97 -3.82
C PRO A 87 -6.16 -13.34 -2.75
N LYS A 88 -5.80 -14.63 -2.66
CA LYS A 88 -4.72 -15.07 -1.79
C LYS A 88 -3.53 -14.26 -2.22
N LEU A 89 -3.19 -13.27 -1.39
CA LEU A 89 -2.11 -12.35 -1.67
C LEU A 89 -0.89 -13.24 -1.89
N PRO A 90 -0.25 -13.22 -3.07
CA PRO A 90 0.90 -14.07 -3.33
C PRO A 90 1.93 -13.85 -2.22
N ASP A 91 2.34 -14.93 -1.54
CA ASP A 91 3.27 -14.90 -0.39
C ASP A 91 4.63 -14.26 -0.75
N ASP A 92 4.87 -14.10 -2.04
CA ASP A 92 6.01 -13.52 -2.72
C ASP A 92 5.87 -12.02 -3.02
N HIS A 93 4.85 -11.33 -2.46
CA HIS A 93 4.74 -9.88 -2.58
C HIS A 93 5.98 -9.16 -1.99
N PRO A 94 6.70 -8.34 -2.77
CA PRO A 94 8.00 -7.76 -2.38
C PRO A 94 7.93 -6.83 -1.16
N ILE A 95 6.74 -6.37 -0.79
CA ILE A 95 6.50 -5.53 0.39
C ILE A 95 6.65 -6.33 1.70
N ALA A 96 6.25 -7.60 1.73
CA ALA A 96 6.39 -8.45 2.92
C ALA A 96 7.87 -8.79 3.19
N LYS A 97 8.65 -9.03 2.13
CA LYS A 97 10.09 -9.34 2.22
C LYS A 97 10.93 -8.14 2.70
N ARG A 98 10.47 -6.91 2.43
CA ARG A 98 11.16 -5.68 2.84
C ARG A 98 11.08 -5.47 4.36
N ARG A 99 9.94 -5.76 4.99
CA ARG A 99 9.76 -5.58 6.45
C ARG A 99 10.62 -6.53 7.29
N ARG A 100 10.84 -7.78 6.84
CA ARG A 100 11.64 -8.76 7.58
C ARG A 100 13.13 -8.37 7.68
N LYS A 101 13.68 -7.79 6.61
CA LYS A 101 15.07 -7.28 6.62
C LYS A 101 15.21 -6.08 7.57
N TRP A 102 14.21 -5.20 7.61
CA TRP A 102 14.18 -4.07 8.55
C TRP A 102 14.15 -4.50 10.02
N LEU A 103 13.32 -5.50 10.34
CA LEU A 103 13.24 -6.04 11.70
C LEU A 103 14.57 -6.64 12.17
N LEU A 104 15.27 -7.38 11.30
CA LEU A 104 16.58 -7.95 11.63
C LEU A 104 17.65 -6.88 11.86
N VAL A 105 17.70 -5.83 11.02
CA VAL A 105 18.65 -4.72 11.22
C VAL A 105 18.36 -3.96 12.52
N TRP A 106 17.09 -3.73 12.83
CA TRP A 106 16.69 -3.03 14.05
C TRP A 106 17.04 -3.85 15.31
N VAL A 107 16.76 -5.17 15.30
CA VAL A 107 17.11 -6.08 16.41
C VAL A 107 18.62 -6.20 16.58
N LEU A 108 19.39 -6.35 15.50
CA LEU A 108 20.85 -6.39 15.58
C LEU A 108 21.42 -5.07 16.11
N SER A 109 20.94 -3.92 15.62
CA SER A 109 21.36 -2.62 16.13
C SER A 109 21.10 -2.48 17.64
N TRP A 110 19.95 -2.93 18.12
CA TRP A 110 19.60 -2.90 19.55
C TRP A 110 20.48 -3.85 20.38
N LEU A 111 20.74 -5.06 19.88
CA LEU A 111 21.61 -6.05 20.52
C LEU A 111 23.06 -5.57 20.67
N PHE A 112 23.57 -4.76 19.74
CA PHE A 112 24.91 -4.18 19.84
C PHE A 112 24.96 -2.91 20.68
N ALA A 113 23.93 -2.05 20.62
CA ALA A 113 23.90 -0.80 21.37
C ALA A 113 23.71 -1.02 22.89
N SER A 114 22.90 -2.00 23.28
CA SER A 114 22.59 -2.29 24.69
C SER A 114 23.83 -2.62 25.55
N PRO A 115 24.70 -3.58 25.19
CA PRO A 115 25.89 -3.90 25.98
C PRO A 115 26.91 -2.78 25.97
N LEU A 116 27.01 -2.01 24.88
CA LEU A 116 27.88 -0.84 24.82
C LEU A 116 27.44 0.23 25.82
N MET A 117 26.14 0.54 25.88
CA MET A 117 25.61 1.51 26.85
C MET A 117 25.75 1.03 28.29
N SER A 118 25.54 -0.27 28.55
CA SER A 118 25.70 -0.86 29.88
C SER A 118 27.17 -0.84 30.33
N LEU A 119 28.11 -1.27 29.47
CA LEU A 119 29.55 -1.20 29.73
C LEU A 119 29.99 0.25 29.96
N MET A 120 29.47 1.19 29.16
CA MET A 120 29.78 2.61 29.33
C MET A 120 29.34 3.12 30.71
N THR A 121 28.15 2.73 31.17
CA THR A 121 27.63 3.14 32.47
C THR A 121 28.48 2.58 33.61
N ILE A 122 28.96 1.33 33.49
CA ILE A 122 29.87 0.70 34.46
C ILE A 122 31.23 1.41 34.47
N LEU A 123 31.79 1.70 33.29
CA LEU A 123 33.04 2.46 33.18
C LEU A 123 32.88 3.87 33.77
N MET A 124 31.77 4.56 33.51
CA MET A 124 31.51 5.88 34.11
C MET A 124 31.33 5.84 35.63
N TRP A 125 30.93 4.70 36.19
CA TRP A 125 30.82 4.52 37.65
C TRP A 125 32.20 4.42 38.31
N GLU A 126 33.11 3.61 37.76
CA GLU A 126 34.47 3.47 38.32
C GLU A 126 35.37 4.67 37.99
N TYR A 127 35.12 5.36 36.88
CA TYR A 127 35.94 6.49 36.42
C TYR A 127 35.50 7.81 37.05
N GLN A 128 35.55 7.87 38.38
CA GLN A 128 35.50 9.14 39.11
C GLN A 128 36.71 9.98 38.65
N PHE A 129 36.47 11.21 38.16
CA PHE A 129 37.47 12.27 37.89
C PHE A 129 38.29 12.27 36.57
N ASN A 130 37.67 12.59 35.43
CA ASN A 130 38.33 13.49 34.44
C ASN A 130 37.31 14.17 33.51
N GLU A 131 37.14 15.49 33.61
CA GLU A 131 36.15 16.27 32.84
C GLU A 131 36.33 16.15 31.32
N THR A 132 37.56 15.95 30.87
CA THR A 132 37.92 15.75 29.46
C THR A 132 37.41 14.42 28.91
N VAL A 133 37.42 13.36 29.72
CA VAL A 133 36.99 12.02 29.29
C VAL A 133 35.46 11.98 29.14
N CYS A 134 34.72 12.57 30.09
CA CYS A 134 33.27 12.71 29.98
C CYS A 134 32.85 13.45 28.70
N SER A 135 33.54 14.54 28.37
CA SER A 135 33.21 15.35 27.18
C SER A 135 33.43 14.58 25.88
N LEU A 136 34.55 13.84 25.76
CA LEU A 136 34.82 13.01 24.58
C LEU A 136 33.81 11.89 24.39
N ILE A 137 33.39 11.25 25.49
CA ILE A 137 32.37 10.20 25.47
C ILE A 137 31.03 10.75 24.98
N ILE A 138 30.58 11.89 25.52
CA ILE A 138 29.31 12.50 25.12
C ILE A 138 29.33 12.83 23.61
N ILE A 139 30.45 13.36 23.11
CA ILE A 139 30.62 13.66 21.68
C ILE A 139 30.50 12.38 20.84
N LEU A 140 31.15 11.28 21.24
CA LEU A 140 31.07 10.01 20.52
C LEU A 140 29.65 9.43 20.55
N CYS A 141 28.94 9.53 21.67
CA CYS A 141 27.54 9.10 21.77
C CYS A 141 26.63 9.92 20.85
N VAL A 142 26.76 11.25 20.85
CA VAL A 142 25.99 12.13 19.96
C VAL A 142 26.30 11.82 18.49
N PHE A 143 27.58 11.63 18.15
CA PHE A 143 27.98 11.26 16.79
C PHE A 143 27.36 9.92 16.37
N ALA A 144 27.40 8.90 17.24
CA ALA A 144 26.79 7.60 16.97
C ALA A 144 25.25 7.69 16.83
N ILE A 145 24.59 8.55 17.60
CA ILE A 145 23.13 8.71 17.54
C ILE A 145 22.70 9.49 16.30
N VAL A 146 23.47 10.51 15.87
CA VAL A 146 23.07 11.41 14.78
C VAL A 146 23.63 10.96 13.43
N VAL A 147 24.92 10.62 13.36
CA VAL A 147 25.60 10.37 12.08
C VAL A 147 25.29 9.00 11.52
N THR A 148 25.16 7.99 12.38
CA THR A 148 24.84 6.62 11.95
C THR A 148 23.50 6.52 11.21
N PRO A 149 22.37 7.08 11.71
CA PRO A 149 21.12 7.05 10.95
C PRO A 149 21.14 7.92 9.69
N ILE A 150 21.92 9.00 9.64
CA ILE A 150 22.07 9.83 8.43
C ILE A 150 22.81 9.04 7.34
N LEU A 151 23.99 8.47 7.66
CA LEU A 151 24.76 7.67 6.71
C LEU A 151 23.99 6.41 6.27
N PHE A 152 23.24 5.81 7.19
CA PHE A 152 22.38 4.67 6.89
C PHE A 152 21.18 5.07 6.01
N GLY A 153 20.55 6.21 6.29
CA GLY A 153 19.46 6.76 5.46
C GLY A 153 19.91 7.08 4.04
N LEU A 154 21.12 7.60 3.87
CA LEU A 154 21.72 7.82 2.55
C LEU A 154 22.01 6.52 1.80
N SER A 155 22.42 5.47 2.50
CA SER A 155 22.63 4.12 1.92
C SER A 155 21.32 3.44 1.50
N LEU A 156 20.18 3.91 1.99
CA LEU A 156 18.85 3.41 1.68
C LEU A 156 18.15 4.17 0.55
N LEU A 157 18.77 5.22 0.01
CA LEU A 157 18.22 5.90 -1.15
C LEU A 157 18.09 4.86 -2.27
N PRO A 158 16.85 4.60 -2.76
CA PRO A 158 16.65 3.62 -3.80
C PRO A 158 17.47 4.07 -5.00
N GLU A 159 18.39 3.21 -5.42
CA GLU A 159 19.11 3.38 -6.68
C GLU A 159 18.02 3.51 -7.76
N HIS A 160 17.79 4.75 -8.22
CA HIS A 160 16.75 5.07 -9.19
C HIS A 160 17.22 4.49 -10.51
N LYS A 161 17.00 3.18 -10.68
CA LYS A 161 17.31 2.46 -11.90
C LYS A 161 16.33 2.97 -12.95
N ASP A 162 16.74 4.01 -13.66
CA ASP A 162 15.99 4.62 -14.76
C ASP A 162 15.71 3.54 -15.82
N LYS A 163 14.55 2.89 -15.70
CA LYS A 163 13.98 2.02 -16.73
C LYS A 163 13.29 2.85 -17.81
N ARG A 164 13.86 4.00 -18.17
CA ARG A 164 13.52 4.71 -19.41
C ARG A 164 14.50 4.30 -20.49
N THR A 165 14.43 3.04 -20.89
CA THR A 165 15.00 2.63 -22.17
C THR A 165 14.12 1.52 -22.75
N ILE A 166 13.54 1.83 -23.90
CA ILE A 166 13.04 0.92 -24.94
C ILE A 166 11.71 0.21 -24.66
N SER A 167 10.62 0.85 -25.06
CA SER A 167 9.57 0.20 -25.87
C SER A 167 8.67 1.28 -26.48
N ASN A 168 9.16 1.89 -27.55
CA ASN A 168 8.31 2.55 -28.53
C ASN A 168 8.73 2.01 -29.91
N ALA A 169 8.53 0.70 -30.08
CA ALA A 169 8.53 0.09 -31.39
C ALA A 169 7.16 0.38 -32.01
N ASN A 170 7.12 1.45 -32.82
CA ASN A 170 6.02 1.77 -33.69
C ASN A 170 5.85 0.61 -34.70
N PRO A 171 4.69 -0.05 -34.82
CA PRO A 171 4.45 -1.03 -35.87
C PRO A 171 4.41 -0.30 -37.23
N GLN A 172 5.19 -0.79 -38.19
CA GLN A 172 5.10 -0.34 -39.58
C GLN A 172 3.72 -0.67 -40.16
N PRO A 173 3.12 0.23 -40.97
CA PRO A 173 1.87 -0.07 -41.67
C PRO A 173 2.13 -1.12 -42.76
N ILE A 174 1.31 -2.17 -42.74
CA ILE A 174 1.20 -3.17 -43.82
C ILE A 174 0.55 -2.45 -45.01
N SER A 175 1.26 -2.40 -46.14
CA SER A 175 0.70 -2.00 -47.43
C SER A 175 0.05 -3.23 -48.07
N ASP A 176 -1.25 -3.15 -48.31
CA ASP A 176 -1.97 -4.12 -49.13
C ASP A 176 -1.85 -3.72 -50.61
N ASP A 177 -1.36 -4.65 -51.43
CA ASP A 177 -1.50 -4.68 -52.90
C ASP A 177 -2.83 -5.35 -53.29
#